data_AF-A0A7C7U7T1-F1
#
_entry.id   AF-A0A7C7U7T1-F1
#
_cell.length_a   1.000
_cell.length_b   1.000
_cell.length_c   1.000
_cell.angle_alpha   90.00
_cell.angle_beta   90.00
_cell.angle_gamma   90.00
#
_symmetry.space_group_name_H-M   'P 1'
#
loop_
_entity.id
_entity.type
_entity.pdbx_description
1 polymer ?
#
loop_
_entity_poly.entity_id
_entity_poly.type
_entity_poly.pdbx_seq_one_letter_code
_entity_poly.pdbx_strand_id
1 'polypeptide(L)'
;MQTSFPDFAHYRSIVRVVDETDRANILETLPFTIHENELGTHTLYMVFADNDELLGIVHVRTERSRWGLTEIAWTFNSDFEIVGMHFQRSRDRYRKYIESEAFQKEIRGKNFDELRTLLTENGEAVNKDVLVIPREGHELALNVIRSALKTISATQLVWHDSLPVVNR
;
A
#
# COMPACT_ATOMS: atom_id res chain seq x y z
N MET A 1 -15.23 0.01 3.28
CA MET A 1 -14.41 -0.64 4.31
C MET A 1 -15.05 -1.91 4.88
N GLN A 2 -16.37 -1.99 5.08
CA GLN A 2 -17.02 -3.19 5.66
C GLN A 2 -17.07 -4.44 4.73
N THR A 3 -16.58 -4.36 3.49
CA THR A 3 -16.69 -5.46 2.49
C THR A 3 -15.36 -6.06 2.02
N SER A 4 -14.21 -5.63 2.56
CA SER A 4 -12.92 -6.12 2.06
C SER A 4 -12.61 -7.56 2.48
N PHE A 5 -13.18 -8.02 3.60
CA PHE A 5 -13.00 -9.38 4.12
C PHE A 5 -14.36 -9.90 4.63
N PRO A 6 -15.16 -10.55 3.76
CA PRO A 6 -16.50 -11.06 4.13
C PRO A 6 -16.46 -12.03 5.31
N ASP A 7 -15.42 -12.86 5.40
CA ASP A 7 -15.26 -13.89 6.42
C ASP A 7 -14.47 -13.41 7.65
N PHE A 8 -14.34 -12.10 7.84
CA PHE A 8 -13.64 -11.52 8.98
C PHE A 8 -14.24 -11.99 10.32
N ALA A 9 -13.39 -12.57 11.18
CA ALA A 9 -13.75 -12.91 12.55
C ALA A 9 -12.97 -12.07 13.57
N HIS A 10 -11.66 -11.94 13.40
CA HIS A 10 -10.81 -11.21 14.34
C HIS A 10 -9.54 -10.67 13.68
N TYR A 11 -8.79 -9.83 14.41
CA TYR A 11 -7.52 -9.28 13.94
C TYR A 11 -6.44 -9.36 15.02
N ARG A 12 -5.18 -9.31 14.59
CA ARG A 12 -4.01 -9.15 15.47
C ARG A 12 -3.16 -8.00 14.96
N SER A 13 -2.65 -7.17 15.86
CA SER A 13 -1.77 -6.06 15.51
C SER A 13 -0.32 -6.37 15.88
N ILE A 14 0.62 -6.05 14.99
CA ILE A 14 2.05 -6.18 15.22
C ILE A 14 2.74 -4.86 14.93
N VAL A 15 3.44 -4.35 15.92
CA VAL A 15 4.28 -3.15 15.80
C VAL A 15 5.72 -3.58 15.55
N ARG A 16 6.35 -3.01 14.50
CA ARG A 16 7.79 -3.14 14.26
C ARG A 16 8.41 -1.77 14.00
N VAL A 17 9.70 -1.69 14.29
CA VAL A 17 10.57 -0.59 13.90
C VAL A 17 11.31 -1.04 12.65
N VAL A 18 11.32 -0.19 11.61
CA VAL A 18 12.14 -0.39 10.42
C VAL A 18 13.51 0.20 10.71
N ASP A 19 14.53 -0.65 10.78
CA ASP A 19 15.90 -0.21 11.05
C ASP A 19 16.64 0.21 9.76
N GLU A 20 17.93 0.54 9.88
CA GLU A 20 18.75 0.96 8.74
C GLU A 20 18.98 -0.17 7.72
N THR A 21 19.06 -1.42 8.17
CA THR A 21 19.24 -2.60 7.33
C THR A 21 17.95 -2.88 6.55
N ASP A 22 16.81 -2.88 7.25
CA ASP A 22 15.50 -3.00 6.62
C ASP A 22 15.29 -1.91 5.57
N ARG A 23 15.65 -0.67 5.91
CA ARG A 23 15.55 0.47 5.00
C ARG A 23 16.40 0.28 3.75
N ALA A 24 17.64 -0.20 3.89
CA ALA A 24 18.51 -0.48 2.75
C ALA A 24 17.87 -1.54 1.83
N ASN A 25 17.40 -2.64 2.40
CA ASN A 25 16.74 -3.73 1.65
C ASN A 25 15.47 -3.25 0.94
N ILE A 26 14.63 -2.44 1.62
CA ILE A 26 13.43 -1.85 1.02
C ILE A 26 13.81 -0.99 -0.18
N LEU A 27 14.85 -0.16 -0.07
CA LEU A 27 15.28 0.73 -1.14
C LEU A 27 15.83 -0.02 -2.36
N GLU A 28 16.42 -1.20 -2.19
CA GLU A 28 16.85 -2.04 -3.32
C GLU A 28 15.69 -2.51 -4.19
N THR A 29 14.49 -2.62 -3.62
CA THR A 29 13.28 -3.04 -4.36
C THR A 29 12.60 -1.90 -5.12
N LEU A 30 12.86 -0.64 -4.77
CA LEU A 30 12.07 0.50 -5.24
C LEU A 30 12.81 1.29 -6.33
N PRO A 31 12.09 1.75 -7.38
CA PRO A 31 12.70 2.56 -8.44
C PRO A 31 12.89 4.03 -8.04
N PHE A 32 12.59 4.40 -6.79
CA PHE A 32 12.63 5.78 -6.29
C PHE A 32 13.13 5.81 -4.85
N THR A 33 13.53 7.00 -4.39
CA THR A 33 13.99 7.21 -3.02
C THR A 33 12.85 7.40 -2.03
N ILE A 34 13.08 7.00 -0.78
CA ILE A 34 12.19 7.23 0.36
C ILE A 34 12.80 8.31 1.25
N HIS A 35 11.98 9.21 1.80
CA HIS A 35 12.44 10.15 2.81
C HIS A 35 12.91 9.41 4.09
N GLU A 36 13.99 9.87 4.72
CA GLU A 36 14.58 9.25 5.94
C GLU A 36 13.55 8.95 7.05
N ASN A 37 12.68 9.90 7.35
CA ASN A 37 11.69 9.79 8.43
C ASN A 37 10.38 9.08 8.05
N GLU A 38 10.32 8.37 6.93
CA GLU A 38 9.06 7.80 6.42
C GLU A 38 8.80 6.37 6.91
N LEU A 39 9.86 5.62 7.21
CA LEU A 39 9.77 4.19 7.51
C LEU A 39 9.73 3.82 8.99
N GLY A 40 10.06 4.74 9.92
CA GLY A 40 10.21 4.54 11.37
C GLY A 40 9.45 3.36 12.03
N THR A 41 8.36 3.64 12.74
CA THR A 41 7.59 2.62 13.47
C THR A 41 6.18 2.52 12.89
N HIS A 42 5.77 1.30 12.52
CA HIS A 42 4.44 1.07 11.93
C HIS A 42 3.71 -0.06 12.64
N THR A 43 2.38 -0.01 12.58
CA THR A 43 1.50 -1.08 13.05
C THR A 43 0.88 -1.76 11.85
N LEU A 44 1.09 -3.07 11.75
CA LEU A 44 0.42 -3.94 10.80
C LEU A 44 -0.76 -4.62 11.48
N TYR A 45 -1.93 -4.62 10.85
CA TYR A 45 -3.09 -5.37 11.31
C TYR A 45 -3.29 -6.59 10.41
N MET A 46 -3.15 -7.78 10.96
CA MET A 46 -3.44 -9.05 10.27
C MET A 46 -4.89 -9.42 10.53
N VAL A 47 -5.59 -9.81 9.47
CA VAL A 47 -7.03 -10.07 9.47
C VAL A 47 -7.26 -11.57 9.29
N PHE A 48 -8.07 -12.17 10.16
CA PHE A 48 -8.27 -13.61 10.22
C PHE A 48 -9.75 -14.00 10.09
N ALA A 49 -9.98 -15.16 9.47
CA ALA A 49 -11.24 -15.86 9.55
C ALA A 49 -11.39 -16.62 10.88
N ASP A 50 -12.57 -17.19 11.10
CA ASP A 50 -12.90 -17.92 12.34
C ASP A 50 -12.06 -19.20 12.53
N ASN A 51 -11.52 -19.74 11.43
CA ASN A 51 -10.60 -20.89 11.42
C ASN A 51 -9.12 -20.50 11.58
N ASP A 52 -8.81 -19.26 11.99
CA ASP A 52 -7.44 -18.70 12.08
C ASP A 52 -6.70 -18.60 10.71
N GLU A 53 -7.39 -18.74 9.58
CA GLU A 53 -6.82 -18.48 8.26
C GLU A 53 -6.56 -16.98 8.07
N LEU A 54 -5.36 -16.63 7.59
CA LEU A 54 -5.01 -15.25 7.26
C LEU A 54 -5.74 -14.83 5.98
N LEU A 55 -6.69 -13.92 6.11
CA LEU A 55 -7.42 -13.35 4.96
C LEU A 55 -6.60 -12.24 4.28
N GLY A 56 -5.79 -11.53 5.05
CA GLY A 56 -4.97 -10.45 4.55
C GLY A 56 -4.51 -9.50 5.64
N ILE A 57 -4.16 -8.29 5.22
CA ILE A 57 -3.57 -7.28 6.08
C ILE A 57 -4.18 -5.89 5.82
N VAL A 58 -4.16 -5.07 6.87
CA VAL A 58 -4.40 -3.63 6.80
C VAL A 58 -3.17 -2.90 7.32
N HIS A 59 -2.65 -1.97 6.52
CA HIS A 59 -1.47 -1.18 6.85
C HIS A 59 -1.74 0.29 6.54
N VAL A 60 -1.59 1.15 7.54
CA VAL A 60 -1.76 2.60 7.40
C VAL A 60 -0.40 3.26 7.19
N ARG A 61 -0.30 4.16 6.22
CA ARG A 61 0.93 4.90 5.89
C ARG A 61 0.68 6.39 5.79
N THR A 62 1.61 7.15 6.32
CA THR A 62 1.65 8.61 6.17
C THR A 62 2.63 8.99 5.07
N GLU A 63 2.12 9.73 4.09
CA GLU A 63 2.82 10.11 2.87
C GLU A 63 2.91 11.64 2.78
N ARG A 64 4.07 12.15 2.35
CA ARG A 64 4.20 13.55 1.98
C ARG A 64 3.53 13.78 0.63
N SER A 65 2.65 14.76 0.56
CA SER A 65 1.98 15.19 -0.66
C SER A 65 2.07 16.72 -0.79
N ARG A 66 1.68 17.24 -1.96
CA ARG A 66 1.66 18.67 -2.26
C ARG A 66 0.96 19.54 -1.22
N TRP A 67 -0.13 19.03 -0.66
CA TRP A 67 -1.01 19.76 0.26
C TRP A 67 -0.78 19.40 1.73
N GLY A 68 0.37 18.78 2.03
CA GLY A 68 0.77 18.32 3.35
C GLY A 68 0.75 16.80 3.48
N LEU A 69 0.54 16.30 4.69
CA LEU A 69 0.51 14.87 4.96
C LEU A 69 -0.81 14.25 4.50
N THR A 70 -0.70 13.12 3.80
CA THR A 70 -1.79 12.25 3.39
C THR A 70 -1.63 10.91 4.12
N GLU A 71 -2.68 10.43 4.76
CA GLU A 71 -2.70 9.13 5.44
C GLU A 71 -3.58 8.17 4.65
N ILE A 72 -3.00 7.03 4.29
CA ILE A 72 -3.61 6.02 3.43
C ILE A 72 -3.72 4.72 4.22
N ALA A 73 -4.95 4.21 4.36
CA ALA A 73 -5.17 2.84 4.80
C ALA A 73 -5.19 1.93 3.58
N TRP A 74 -4.22 1.02 3.52
CA TRP A 74 -4.15 -0.03 2.51
C TRP A 74 -4.76 -1.32 3.03
N THR A 75 -5.45 -2.05 2.16
CA THR A 75 -5.91 -3.41 2.42
C THR A 75 -5.35 -4.33 1.35
N PHE A 76 -4.68 -5.40 1.77
CA PHE A 76 -4.13 -6.42 0.89
C PHE A 76 -4.65 -7.79 1.29
N ASN A 77 -4.76 -8.71 0.33
CA ASN A 77 -5.01 -10.13 0.63
C ASN A 77 -3.73 -10.80 1.15
N SER A 78 -3.80 -12.10 1.47
CA SER A 78 -2.66 -12.89 1.94
C SER A 78 -1.50 -12.97 0.94
N ASP A 79 -1.76 -12.70 -0.34
CA ASP A 79 -0.76 -12.73 -1.43
C ASP A 79 -0.16 -11.34 -1.73
N PHE A 80 -0.44 -10.34 -0.90
CA PHE A 80 -0.02 -8.95 -1.07
C PHE A 80 -0.56 -8.26 -2.33
N GLU A 81 -1.68 -8.74 -2.85
CA GLU A 81 -2.43 -8.04 -3.88
C GLU A 81 -3.38 -7.01 -3.24
N ILE A 82 -3.53 -5.85 -3.88
CA ILE A 82 -4.41 -4.81 -3.36
C ILE A 82 -5.88 -5.28 -3.39
N VAL A 83 -6.52 -5.29 -2.23
CA VAL A 83 -7.98 -5.39 -2.13
C VAL A 83 -8.60 -4.00 -2.30
N GLY A 84 -7.96 -2.98 -1.75
CA GLY A 84 -8.35 -1.58 -1.95
C GLY A 84 -7.60 -0.61 -1.04
N MET A 85 -7.97 0.67 -1.13
CA MET A 85 -7.45 1.71 -0.25
C MET A 85 -8.50 2.74 0.14
N HIS A 86 -8.27 3.44 1.25
CA HIS A 86 -9.02 4.63 1.64
C HIS A 86 -8.10 5.69 2.25
N PHE A 87 -8.38 6.98 2.00
CA PHE A 87 -7.68 8.04 2.69
C PHE A 87 -8.26 8.24 4.09
N GLN A 88 -7.50 7.95 5.13
CA GLN A 88 -7.86 8.39 6.48
C GLN A 88 -7.75 9.92 6.60
N ARG A 89 -6.79 10.50 5.88
CA ARG A 89 -6.59 11.94 5.81
C ARG A 89 -6.02 12.33 4.45
N SER A 90 -6.68 13.24 3.74
CA SER A 90 -6.10 13.91 2.59
C SER A 90 -6.75 15.27 2.36
N ARG A 91 -5.92 16.26 2.05
CA ARG A 91 -6.34 17.61 1.66
C ARG A 91 -6.37 17.81 0.15
N ASP A 92 -5.99 16.79 -0.61
CA ASP A 92 -5.96 16.88 -2.07
C ASP A 92 -7.40 16.83 -2.63
N ARG A 93 -7.70 17.76 -3.56
CA ARG A 93 -9.02 17.86 -4.20
C ARG A 93 -9.35 16.64 -5.07
N TYR A 94 -8.34 15.91 -5.56
CA TYR A 94 -8.50 14.70 -6.36
C TYR A 94 -8.69 13.43 -5.52
N ARG A 95 -8.71 13.52 -4.18
CA ARG A 95 -8.93 12.36 -3.31
C ARG A 95 -10.19 11.57 -3.68
N LYS A 96 -11.29 12.26 -4.01
CA LYS A 96 -12.57 11.62 -4.37
C LYS A 96 -12.46 10.79 -5.64
N TYR A 97 -11.62 11.21 -6.59
CA TYR A 97 -11.36 10.46 -7.81
C TYR A 97 -10.54 9.20 -7.52
N ILE A 98 -9.48 9.33 -6.71
CA ILE A 98 -8.65 8.17 -6.32
C ILE A 98 -9.44 7.15 -5.48
N GLU A 99 -10.37 7.61 -4.64
CA GLU A 99 -11.27 6.73 -3.87
C GLU A 99 -12.44 6.19 -4.71
N SER A 100 -12.61 6.67 -5.95
CA SER A 100 -13.68 6.20 -6.81
C SER A 100 -13.37 4.82 -7.37
N GLU A 101 -14.43 4.09 -7.71
CA GLU A 101 -14.31 2.79 -8.38
C GLU A 101 -13.54 2.89 -9.71
N ALA A 102 -13.62 4.03 -10.39
CA ALA A 102 -12.91 4.24 -11.65
C ALA A 102 -11.39 4.16 -11.49
N PHE A 103 -10.83 4.56 -10.35
CA PHE A 103 -9.40 4.43 -10.06
C PHE A 103 -9.09 3.13 -9.31
N GLN A 104 -9.90 2.77 -8.31
CA GLN A 104 -9.66 1.58 -7.48
C GLN A 104 -9.59 0.29 -8.32
N LYS A 105 -10.43 0.16 -9.35
CA LYS A 105 -10.38 -0.99 -10.25
C LYS A 105 -9.06 -1.12 -11.02
N GLU A 106 -8.33 -0.03 -11.21
CA GLU A 106 -7.04 -0.02 -11.92
C GLU A 106 -5.89 -0.53 -11.04
N ILE A 107 -6.05 -0.50 -9.71
CA ILE A 107 -5.05 -0.97 -8.76
C ILE A 107 -5.43 -2.27 -8.05
N ARG A 108 -6.73 -2.60 -7.99
CA ARG A 108 -7.23 -3.80 -7.32
C ARG A 108 -6.71 -5.07 -7.99
N GLY A 109 -6.34 -6.05 -7.16
CA GLY A 109 -5.75 -7.31 -7.58
C GLY A 109 -4.28 -7.21 -7.99
N LYS A 110 -3.68 -6.01 -8.01
CA LYS A 110 -2.28 -5.86 -8.40
C LYS A 110 -1.35 -6.15 -7.23
N ASN A 111 -0.33 -6.95 -7.51
CA ASN A 111 0.84 -7.13 -6.64
C ASN A 111 1.92 -6.05 -6.90
N PHE A 112 3.10 -6.20 -6.27
CA PHE A 112 4.21 -5.26 -6.41
C PHE A 112 4.64 -5.01 -7.86
N ASP A 113 4.90 -6.09 -8.61
CA ASP A 113 5.42 -6.00 -9.98
C ASP A 113 4.39 -5.38 -10.93
N GLU A 114 3.11 -5.73 -10.76
CA GLU A 114 2.03 -5.17 -11.57
C GLU A 114 1.81 -3.69 -11.26
N LEU A 115 1.88 -3.27 -9.99
CA LEU A 115 1.83 -1.86 -9.61
C LEU A 115 3.01 -1.08 -10.17
N ARG A 116 4.19 -1.70 -10.21
CA ARG A 116 5.40 -1.11 -10.75
C ARG A 116 5.22 -0.71 -12.22
N THR A 117 4.46 -1.49 -13.01
CA THR A 117 4.16 -1.16 -14.43
C THR A 117 3.34 0.12 -14.62
N LEU A 118 2.61 0.56 -13.58
CA LEU A 118 1.80 1.78 -13.61
C LEU A 118 2.66 3.05 -13.50
N LEU A 119 3.96 2.92 -13.23
CA LEU A 119 4.91 4.03 -13.14
C LEU A 119 5.94 3.95 -14.27
N THR A 120 6.59 5.08 -14.55
CA THR A 120 7.75 5.14 -15.45
C THR A 120 8.91 4.26 -14.94
N GLU A 121 9.90 3.98 -15.79
CA GLU A 121 11.06 3.14 -15.43
C GLU A 121 11.90 3.69 -14.25
N ASN A 122 11.89 5.00 -14.03
CA ASN A 122 12.51 5.62 -12.84
C ASN A 122 11.51 5.85 -11.69
N GLY A 123 10.26 5.42 -11.85
CA GLY A 123 9.21 5.58 -10.85
C GLY A 123 8.82 7.03 -10.53
N GLU A 124 9.26 8.03 -11.32
CA GLU A 124 9.05 9.47 -11.08
C GLU A 124 7.73 10.02 -11.61
N ALA A 125 7.05 9.28 -12.46
CA ALA A 125 5.74 9.65 -12.97
C ALA A 125 4.85 8.42 -13.15
N VAL A 126 3.54 8.66 -13.28
CA VAL A 126 2.60 7.66 -13.76
C VAL A 126 2.90 7.34 -15.23
N ASN A 127 2.90 6.06 -15.58
CA ASN A 127 2.96 5.61 -16.95
C ASN A 127 1.61 5.86 -17.64
N LYS A 128 1.53 6.89 -18.48
CA LYS A 128 0.29 7.36 -19.11
C LYS A 128 -0.25 6.42 -20.18
N ASP A 129 0.61 5.53 -20.70
CA ASP A 129 0.22 4.53 -21.69
C ASP A 129 -0.47 3.32 -21.03
N VAL A 130 -0.26 3.15 -19.72
CA VAL A 130 -0.84 2.04 -18.92
C VAL A 130 -1.98 2.53 -18.05
N LEU A 131 -1.80 3.66 -17.34
CA LEU A 131 -2.79 4.21 -16.42
C LEU A 131 -3.40 5.51 -16.95
N VAL A 132 -4.57 5.39 -17.56
CA VAL A 132 -5.28 6.52 -18.19
C VAL A 132 -6.21 7.20 -17.19
N ILE A 133 -5.74 8.30 -16.61
CA ILE A 133 -6.48 9.08 -15.61
C ILE A 133 -6.41 10.60 -15.91
N PRO A 134 -7.33 11.43 -15.36
CA PRO A 134 -7.28 12.88 -15.53
C PRO A 134 -5.94 13.47 -15.10
N ARG A 135 -5.41 14.40 -15.90
CA ARG A 135 -4.07 14.97 -15.75
C ARG A 135 -3.82 15.54 -14.35
N GLU A 136 -4.81 16.20 -13.79
CA GLU A 136 -4.71 16.86 -12.49
C GLU A 136 -4.65 15.85 -11.32
N GLY A 137 -5.04 14.59 -11.54
CA GLY A 137 -4.92 13.50 -10.58
C GLY A 137 -3.58 12.78 -10.61
N HIS A 138 -2.71 13.05 -11.60
CA HIS A 138 -1.45 12.31 -11.81
C HIS A 138 -0.52 12.37 -10.61
N GLU A 139 -0.41 13.53 -9.97
CA GLU A 139 0.48 13.75 -8.82
C GLU A 139 0.01 12.94 -7.60
N LEU A 140 -1.30 12.94 -7.30
CA LEU A 140 -1.85 12.16 -6.20
C LEU A 140 -1.78 10.65 -6.50
N ALA A 141 -2.09 10.25 -7.74
CA ALA A 141 -1.99 8.85 -8.16
C ALA A 141 -0.55 8.32 -8.05
N LEU A 142 0.45 9.10 -8.46
CA LEU A 142 1.86 8.76 -8.27
C LEU A 142 2.17 8.50 -6.80
N ASN A 143 1.79 9.42 -5.89
CA ASN A 143 2.02 9.27 -4.47
C ASN A 143 1.33 8.03 -3.88
N VAL A 144 0.11 7.75 -4.33
CA VAL A 144 -0.67 6.57 -3.91
C VAL A 144 0.00 5.28 -4.37
N ILE A 145 0.39 5.16 -5.64
CA ILE A 145 1.04 3.95 -6.17
C ILE A 145 2.41 3.75 -5.50
N ARG A 146 3.20 4.82 -5.32
CA ARG A 146 4.45 4.75 -4.56
C ARG A 146 4.21 4.30 -3.11
N SER A 147 3.16 4.79 -2.46
CA SER A 147 2.77 4.35 -1.12
C SER A 147 2.47 2.86 -1.07
N ALA A 148 1.71 2.33 -2.03
CA ALA A 148 1.42 0.90 -2.11
C ALA A 148 2.71 0.07 -2.27
N LEU A 149 3.59 0.45 -3.21
CA LEU A 149 4.88 -0.22 -3.43
C LEU A 149 5.74 -0.24 -2.15
N LYS A 150 5.86 0.91 -1.48
CA LYS A 150 6.55 1.01 -0.18
C LYS A 150 5.92 0.13 0.89
N THR A 151 4.59 0.05 0.91
CA THR A 151 3.85 -0.73 1.90
C THR A 151 4.06 -2.23 1.70
N ILE A 152 3.95 -2.71 0.45
CA ILE A 152 4.17 -4.11 0.11
C ILE A 152 5.63 -4.49 0.45
N SER A 153 6.61 -3.73 -0.05
CA SER A 153 8.03 -3.99 0.19
C SER A 153 8.37 -4.00 1.68
N ALA A 154 7.94 -2.98 2.44
CA ALA A 154 8.19 -2.92 3.88
C ALA A 154 7.52 -4.10 4.62
N THR A 155 6.30 -4.47 4.24
CA THR A 155 5.61 -5.58 4.92
C THR A 155 6.25 -6.92 4.62
N GLN A 156 6.64 -7.16 3.36
CA GLN A 156 7.31 -8.38 2.93
C GLN A 156 8.73 -8.53 3.49
N LEU A 157 9.43 -7.44 3.80
CA LEU A 157 10.79 -7.52 4.34
C LEU A 157 10.83 -7.53 5.87
N VAL A 158 9.99 -6.72 6.52
CA VAL A 158 10.08 -6.48 7.98
C VAL A 158 9.09 -7.32 8.78
N TRP A 159 7.96 -7.73 8.17
CA TRP A 159 6.93 -8.53 8.86
C TRP A 159 6.86 -9.98 8.38
N HIS A 160 7.69 -10.42 7.43
CA HIS A 160 7.65 -11.77 6.86
C HIS A 160 7.56 -12.86 7.92
N ASP A 161 8.50 -12.85 8.88
CA ASP A 161 8.60 -13.87 9.93
C ASP A 161 7.45 -13.82 10.95
N SER A 162 6.64 -12.77 10.90
CA SER A 162 5.49 -12.57 11.79
C SER A 162 4.17 -12.97 11.13
N LEU A 163 4.17 -13.22 9.81
CA LEU A 163 2.99 -13.67 9.09
C LEU A 163 2.84 -15.19 9.23
N PRO A 164 1.63 -15.70 9.51
CA PRO A 164 1.37 -17.13 9.48
C PRO A 164 1.78 -17.74 8.14
N VAL A 165 2.36 -18.95 8.18
CA VAL A 165 2.58 -19.73 6.96
C VAL A 165 1.20 -20.07 6.38
N VAL A 166 0.90 -19.55 5.21
CA VAL A 166 -0.29 -19.94 4.45
C VAL A 166 -0.03 -21.34 3.92
N ASN A 167 -0.56 -22.37 4.60
CA ASN A 167 -0.56 -23.73 4.08
C ASN A 167 -1.55 -23.75 2.90
N ARG A 168 -1.01 -23.71 1.68
CA ARG A 168 -1.77 -23.90 0.45
C ARG A 168 -1.98 -25.38 0.15
#